data_AF-A0A2M7SL28-F1
#
_entry.id   AF-A0A2M7SL28-F1
#
_cell.length_a   1.000
_cell.length_b   1.000
_cell.length_c   1.000
_cell.angle_alpha   90.00
_cell.angle_beta   90.00
_cell.angle_gamma   90.00
#
_symmetry.space_group_name_H-M   'P 1'
#
loop_
_entity.id
_entity.type
_entity.pdbx_description
1 polymer ?
#
loop_
_entity_poly.entity_id
_entity_poly.type
_entity_poly.pdbx_seq_one_letter_code
_entity_poly.pdbx_strand_id
1 'polypeptide(L)' 'MSTLFLIFNHQLTALQEEDARITLGVDIIHNLPEELQEFWSSIPSNKPEIKPYLNPIETWLSSQAKVKLEPFLKE' A
#
# COMPACT_ATOMS: atom_id res chain seq x y z
N MET A 1 -0.35 18.36 -2.76
CA MET A 1 -0.62 17.45 -1.64
C MET A 1 -0.13 16.07 -2.02
N SER A 2 0.81 15.54 -1.25
CA SER A 2 1.39 14.20 -1.40
C SER A 2 0.61 13.22 -0.52
N THR A 3 0.25 12.07 -1.09
CA THR A 3 -0.49 11.02 -0.37
C THR A 3 0.32 9.74 -0.37
N LEU A 4 0.58 9.21 0.81
CA LEU A 4 1.21 7.92 1.03
C LEU A 4 0.11 6.86 1.19
N PHE A 5 0.00 5.96 0.21
CA PHE A 5 -0.86 4.78 0.34
C PHE A 5 -0.08 3.67 1.03
N LEU A 6 -0.57 3.23 2.19
CA LEU A 6 0.12 2.27 3.05
C LEU A 6 -0.44 0.86 2.88
N ILE A 7 0.39 -0.05 2.37
CA ILE A 7 0.07 -1.48 2.16
C ILE A 7 0.73 -2.32 3.26
N PHE A 8 0.25 -2.18 4.50
CA PHE A 8 0.85 -2.83 5.68
C PHE A 8 -0.14 -3.78 6.36
N ASN A 9 0.38 -4.86 6.95
CA ASN A 9 -0.38 -5.76 7.84
C ASN A 9 -0.64 -5.14 9.22
N HIS A 10 0.04 -4.04 9.55
CA HIS A 10 -0.02 -3.36 10.85
C HIS A 10 -0.13 -1.85 10.65
N GLN A 11 -0.46 -1.15 11.72
CA GLN A 11 -0.49 0.32 11.74
C GLN A 11 0.93 0.86 11.89
N LEU A 12 1.22 2.01 11.26
CA LEU A 12 2.46 2.73 11.56
C LEU A 12 2.53 3.08 13.03
N THR A 13 3.73 3.02 13.58
CA THR A 13 4.02 3.67 14.86
C THR A 13 4.03 5.18 14.67
N ALA A 14 3.78 5.94 15.74
CA ALA A 14 3.84 7.40 15.71
C ALA A 14 5.18 7.93 15.17
N LEU A 15 6.29 7.26 15.50
CA LEU A 15 7.62 7.63 15.01
C LEU A 15 7.77 7.43 13.50
N GLN A 16 7.20 6.36 12.94
CA GLN A 16 7.24 6.12 11.49
C GLN A 16 6.33 7.10 10.73
N GLU A 17 5.18 7.46 11.31
CA GLU A 17 4.32 8.50 10.73
C GLU A 17 5.02 9.86 10.74
N GLU A 18 5.66 10.24 11.85
CA GLU A 18 6.41 11.49 11.95
C GLU A 18 7.57 11.52 10.95
N ASP A 19 8.35 10.45 10.86
CA ASP A 19 9.44 10.34 9.88
C ASP A 19 8.91 10.47 8.45
N ALA A 20 7.84 9.75 8.09
CA ALA A 20 7.24 9.86 6.76
C ALA A 20 6.84 11.30 6.41
N ARG A 21 6.30 12.05 7.38
CA ARG A 21 5.92 13.46 7.19
C ARG A 21 7.13 14.37 7.01
N ILE A 22 8.19 14.14 7.76
CA ILE A 22 9.40 14.99 7.73
C ILE A 22 10.29 14.67 6.52
N THR A 23 10.56 13.39 6.28
CA THR A 23 11.55 12.93 5.31
C THR A 23 10.97 12.78 3.90
N LEU A 24 9.74 12.27 3.79
CA LEU A 24 9.05 12.10 2.51
C LEU A 24 8.13 13.28 2.17
N GLY A 25 7.89 14.18 3.13
CA GLY A 25 7.02 15.35 2.93
C GLY A 25 5.57 14.96 2.64
N VAL A 26 5.05 13.90 3.27
CA VAL A 26 3.67 13.41 3.00
C VAL A 26 2.63 14.18 3.80
N ASP A 27 1.62 14.71 3.12
CA ASP A 27 0.52 15.42 3.77
C ASP A 27 -0.52 14.45 4.34
N ILE A 28 -0.82 13.40 3.58
CA ILE A 28 -1.89 12.44 3.88
C ILE A 28 -1.31 11.03 3.88
N ILE A 29 -1.61 10.26 4.91
CA ILE A 29 -1.33 8.82 4.95
C ILE A 29 -2.67 8.10 4.85
N HIS A 30 -2.82 7.24 3.85
CA HIS A 30 -4.04 6.51 3.56
C HIS A 30 -3.77 5.01 3.72
N ASN A 31 -4.36 4.42 4.76
CA ASN A 31 -4.31 2.99 5.00
C ASN A 31 -5.16 2.21 3.99
N LEU A 32 -4.90 0.91 3.88
CA LEU A 32 -5.80 0.00 3.20
C LEU A 32 -7.22 0.04 3.84
N PRO A 33 -8.28 -0.09 3.02
CA PRO A 33 -9.61 -0.46 3.51
C PRO A 33 -9.54 -1.77 4.30
N GLU A 34 -10.40 -1.90 5.31
CA GLU A 34 -10.43 -3.04 6.24
C GLU A 34 -10.40 -4.40 5.51
N GLU A 35 -11.28 -4.60 4.51
CA GLU A 35 -11.33 -5.83 3.71
C GLU A 35 -10.00 -6.16 3.01
N LEU A 36 -9.33 -5.15 2.46
CA LEU A 36 -8.05 -5.35 1.78
C LEU A 36 -6.91 -5.53 2.78
N GLN A 37 -7.00 -4.92 3.96
CA GLN A 37 -6.02 -5.10 5.04
C GLN A 37 -6.10 -6.52 5.61
N GLU A 38 -7.30 -7.06 5.83
CA GLU A 38 -7.52 -8.45 6.24
C GLU A 38 -6.98 -9.42 5.19
N PHE A 39 -7.31 -9.18 3.91
CA PHE A 39 -6.80 -9.98 2.80
C PHE A 39 -5.26 -9.96 2.75
N TRP A 40 -4.64 -8.78 2.78
CA TRP A 40 -3.18 -8.64 2.75
C TRP A 40 -2.50 -9.34 3.94
N SER A 41 -3.09 -9.24 5.13
CA SER A 41 -2.60 -9.89 6.35
C SER A 41 -2.74 -11.41 6.32
N SER A 42 -3.66 -11.95 5.53
CA SER A 42 -3.87 -13.40 5.39
C SER A 42 -2.82 -14.10 4.52
N ILE A 43 -2.04 -13.34 3.74
CA ILE A 43 -1.08 -13.90 2.79
C ILE A 43 0.08 -14.56 3.56
N PRO A 44 0.33 -15.87 3.37
CA PRO A 44 1.43 -16.54 4.04
C PRO A 44 2.78 -16.02 3.55
N SER A 45 3.68 -15.69 4.47
CA SER A 45 5.03 -15.18 4.16
C SER A 45 5.95 -16.22 3.51
N ASN A 46 5.56 -17.50 3.51
CA ASN A 46 6.31 -18.61 2.92
C ASN A 46 5.92 -18.92 1.46
N LYS A 47 5.12 -18.08 0.81
CA LYS A 47 4.78 -18.26 -0.61
C LYS A 47 5.97 -17.88 -1.49
N PRO A 48 6.25 -18.65 -2.56
CA PRO A 48 7.35 -18.34 -3.47
C PRO A 48 7.10 -17.06 -4.28
N GLU A 49 5.84 -16.66 -4.46
CA GLU A 49 5.45 -15.49 -5.24
C GLU A 49 4.26 -14.77 -4.61
N ILE A 50 4.34 -13.43 -4.57
CA ILE A 50 3.26 -12.54 -4.09
C ILE A 50 2.29 -12.14 -5.19
N LYS A 51 2.73 -12.24 -6.46
CA LYS A 51 2.03 -11.73 -7.64
C LYS A 51 0.56 -12.17 -7.75
N PRO A 52 0.18 -13.44 -7.48
CA PRO A 52 -1.23 -13.87 -7.53
C PRO A 52 -2.14 -13.13 -6.56
N TYR A 53 -1.59 -12.50 -5.52
CA TYR A 53 -2.33 -11.80 -4.48
C TYR A 53 -2.39 -10.28 -4.71
N LEU A 54 -1.66 -9.72 -5.67
CA LEU A 54 -1.56 -8.26 -5.81
C LEU A 54 -2.80 -7.62 -6.47
N ASN A 55 -3.55 -8.37 -7.27
CA ASN A 55 -4.62 -7.81 -8.11
C ASN A 55 -5.67 -6.95 -7.35
N PRO A 56 -6.18 -7.34 -6.16
CA PRO A 56 -7.11 -6.51 -5.40
C PRO A 56 -6.49 -5.18 -4.95
N ILE A 57 -5.21 -5.22 -4.54
CA ILE A 57 -4.46 -4.05 -4.07
C ILE A 57 -4.17 -3.10 -5.24
N GLU A 58 -3.74 -3.64 -6.39
CA GLU A 58 -3.49 -2.87 -7.61
C GLU A 58 -4.76 -2.21 -8.13
N THR A 59 -5.88 -2.93 -8.11
CA THR A 59 -7.20 -2.41 -8.49
C THR A 59 -7.61 -1.26 -7.58
N TRP A 60 -7.45 -1.42 -6.27
CA TRP A 60 -7.74 -0.36 -5.32
C TRP A 60 -6.84 0.86 -5.52
N LEU A 61 -5.52 0.68 -5.61
CA LEU A 61 -4.58 1.78 -5.85
C LEU A 61 -4.92 2.53 -7.14
N SER A 62 -5.26 1.82 -8.22
CA SER A 62 -5.68 2.42 -9.50
C SER A 62 -6.95 3.24 -9.39
N SER A 63 -7.86 2.88 -8.47
CA SER A 63 -9.10 3.62 -8.22
C SER A 63 -8.90 4.89 -7.38
N GLN A 64 -7.87 4.91 -6.53
CA GLN A 64 -7.61 6.02 -5.60
C GLN A 64 -6.59 7.02 -6.14
N ALA A 65 -5.54 6.51 -6.79
CA ALA A 65 -4.46 7.33 -7.31
C ALA A 65 -4.88 7.95 -8.64
N LYS A 66 -4.69 9.27 -8.77
CA LYS A 66 -4.90 9.99 -10.04
C LYS A 66 -3.83 9.71 -11.09
N VAL A 67 -2.84 8.87 -10.75
CA VAL A 67 -1.77 8.45 -11.64
C VAL A 67 -2.25 7.19 -12.36
N LYS A 68 -2.16 7.17 -13.69
CA LYS A 68 -2.20 5.89 -14.43
C LYS A 68 -1.05 5.06 -13.87
N LEU A 69 -1.37 4.04 -13.08
CA LEU A 69 -0.42 2.99 -12.77
C LEU A 69 -0.16 2.30 -14.10
N GLU A 70 0.93 2.67 -14.77
CA GLU A 70 1.47 1.83 -15.83
C GLU A 70 1.68 0.45 -15.20
N PRO A 71 1.32 -0.65 -15.89
CA PRO A 71 1.50 -1.99 -15.36
C PRO A 71 2.93 -2.12 -14.83
N PHE A 72 3.08 -2.47 -13.56
CA PHE A 72 4.37 -2.67 -12.91
C PHE A 72 5.08 -3.93 -13.45
N LEU A 73 5.15 -4.13 -14.76
CA LEU A 73 5.77 -5.28 -15.40
C LEU A 73 6.25 -4.92 -16.81
N LYS A 74 7.45 -4.34 -16.90
CA LYS A 74 8.42 -4.77 -17.92
C LYS A 74 9.61 -5.34 -17.16
N GLU A 75 9.58 -6.67 -16.99
CA GLU A 75 10.64 -7.65 -17.31
C GLU A 75 10.17 -9.04 -16.85
#